data_AF-A0A1U9ZXB6-F1
#
_entry.id   AF-A0A1U9ZXB6-F1
#
_cell.length_a   1.000
_cell.length_b   1.000
_cell.length_c   1.000
_cell.angle_alpha   90.00
_cell.angle_beta   90.00
_cell.angle_gamma   90.00
#
_symmetry.space_group_name_H-M   'P 1'
#
loop_
_entity.id
_entity.type
_entity.pdbx_description
1 polymer ?
#
loop_
_entity_poly.entity_id
_entity_poly.type
_entity_poly.pdbx_seq_one_letter_code
_entity_poly.pdbx_strand_id
1 'polypeptide(L)'
;MRERDAAAALAHADGLGAKVRQRSQWYGRFLVLYSVAAFFVVLVIGLNPGPVGAIASMAIWAPALTGLVVYAFKQPVTRAGFTRRHLLIIGSWTALYLAVLFPGTAWFEGNLAWWLPGALVVAIPGLIGAYVEVRR
;
A
#
# COMPACT_ATOMS: atom_id res chain seq x y z
N MET A 1 47.72 6.38 10.42
CA MET A 1 46.70 6.07 11.47
C MET A 1 45.38 6.75 11.16
N ARG A 2 45.31 8.09 11.12
CA ARG A 2 44.06 8.86 10.90
C ARG A 2 43.21 8.48 9.66
N GLU A 3 43.83 8.15 8.52
CA GLU A 3 43.08 7.73 7.31
C GLU A 3 42.40 6.37 7.44
N ARG A 4 43.02 5.43 8.16
CA ARG A 4 42.44 4.09 8.40
C ARG A 4 41.26 4.17 9.37
N ASP A 5 41.33 5.06 10.36
CA ASP A 5 40.24 5.31 11.29
C ASP A 5 39.06 6.01 10.61
N ALA A 6 39.33 6.94 9.68
CA ALA A 6 38.29 7.59 8.88
C ALA A 6 37.58 6.61 7.92
N ALA A 7 38.34 5.73 7.25
CA ALA A 7 37.78 4.70 6.38
C ALA A 7 36.95 3.66 7.16
N ALA A 8 37.40 3.28 8.36
CA ALA A 8 36.66 2.37 9.24
C ALA A 8 35.36 3.00 9.77
N ALA A 9 35.38 4.30 10.10
CA ALA A 9 34.20 5.04 10.52
C ALA A 9 33.16 5.18 9.39
N LEU A 10 33.60 5.43 8.15
CA LEU A 10 32.73 5.46 6.96
C LEU A 10 32.12 4.09 6.66
N ALA A 11 32.90 3.02 6.69
CA ALA A 11 32.39 1.66 6.48
C ALA A 11 31.38 1.24 7.57
N HIS A 12 31.60 1.68 8.81
CA HIS A 12 30.66 1.46 9.90
C HIS A 12 29.37 2.28 9.71
N ALA A 13 29.47 3.53 9.30
CA ALA A 13 28.33 4.39 8.97
C ALA A 13 27.52 3.86 7.78
N ASP A 14 28.16 3.32 6.75
CA ASP A 14 27.51 2.68 5.60
C ASP A 14 26.81 1.36 6.00
N GLY A 15 27.44 0.56 6.87
CA GLY A 15 26.85 -0.66 7.41
C GLY A 15 25.62 -0.38 8.29
N LEU A 16 25.64 0.70 9.06
CA LEU A 16 24.49 1.21 9.82
C LEU A 16 23.41 1.79 8.88
N GLY A 17 23.80 2.55 7.86
CA GLY A 17 22.92 3.12 6.85
C GLY A 17 22.17 2.04 6.06
N ALA A 18 22.84 0.94 5.69
CA ALA A 18 22.21 -0.19 5.02
C ALA A 18 21.19 -0.90 5.92
N LYS A 19 21.49 -1.11 7.20
CA LYS A 19 20.57 -1.73 8.18
C LYS A 19 19.37 -0.82 8.49
N VAL A 20 19.58 0.49 8.59
CA VAL A 20 18.51 1.48 8.78
C VAL A 20 17.64 1.57 7.52
N ARG A 21 18.22 1.53 6.32
CA ARG A 21 17.48 1.52 5.05
C ARG A 21 16.65 0.25 4.89
N GLN A 22 17.19 -0.91 5.24
CA GLN A 22 16.45 -2.19 5.23
C GLN A 22 15.30 -2.20 6.26
N ARG A 23 15.51 -1.63 7.45
CA ARG A 23 14.45 -1.44 8.46
C ARG A 23 13.43 -0.37 8.07
N SER A 24 13.75 0.57 7.17
CA SER A 24 12.84 1.63 6.71
C SER A 24 11.88 1.18 5.61
N GLN A 25 12.16 0.06 4.93
CA GLN A 25 11.36 -0.42 3.78
C GLN A 25 10.04 -1.10 4.16
N TRP A 26 9.72 -1.21 5.45
CA TRP A 26 8.47 -1.84 5.92
C TRP A 26 7.25 -1.13 5.33
N TYR A 27 7.30 0.19 5.19
CA TYR A 27 6.17 0.96 4.68
C TYR A 27 5.95 0.74 3.18
N GLY A 28 7.03 0.57 2.40
CA GLY A 28 6.91 0.17 1.00
C GLY A 28 6.21 -1.19 0.85
N ARG A 29 6.57 -2.18 1.68
CA ARG A 29 5.89 -3.48 1.71
C ARG A 29 4.43 -3.38 2.13
N PHE A 30 4.14 -2.57 3.16
CA PHE A 30 2.78 -2.28 3.60
C PHE A 30 1.93 -1.74 2.45
N LEU A 31 2.45 -0.76 1.70
CA LEU A 31 1.73 -0.14 0.59
C LEU A 31 1.50 -1.08 -0.59
N VAL A 32 2.45 -1.95 -0.92
CA VAL A 32 2.26 -2.99 -1.94
C VAL A 32 1.17 -3.95 -1.52
N LEU A 33 1.23 -4.50 -0.31
CA LEU A 33 0.25 -5.46 0.20
C LEU A 33 -1.15 -4.83 0.28
N TYR A 34 -1.26 -3.59 0.73
CA TYR A 34 -2.51 -2.83 0.74
C TYR A 34 -3.07 -2.65 -0.68
N SER A 35 -2.24 -2.29 -1.65
CA SER A 35 -2.65 -2.08 -3.05
C SER A 35 -3.14 -3.37 -3.69
N VAL A 36 -2.45 -4.49 -3.43
CA VAL A 36 -2.84 -5.82 -3.91
C VAL A 36 -4.17 -6.25 -3.29
N ALA A 37 -4.35 -6.07 -1.98
CA ALA A 37 -5.62 -6.36 -1.31
C ALA A 37 -6.77 -5.51 -1.88
N ALA A 38 -6.55 -4.21 -2.07
CA ALA A 38 -7.55 -3.31 -2.63
C ALA A 38 -7.93 -3.67 -4.09
N PHE A 39 -6.95 -4.06 -4.91
CA PHE A 39 -7.19 -4.56 -6.27
C PHE A 39 -8.13 -5.78 -6.27
N PHE A 40 -7.84 -6.78 -5.43
CA PHE A 40 -8.69 -7.97 -5.34
C PHE A 40 -10.08 -7.66 -4.80
N VAL A 41 -10.20 -6.77 -3.81
CA VAL A 41 -11.51 -6.31 -3.29
C VAL A 41 -12.37 -5.72 -4.40
N VAL A 42 -11.82 -4.81 -5.20
CA VAL A 42 -12.57 -4.17 -6.30
C VAL A 42 -12.98 -5.18 -7.37
N LEU A 43 -12.08 -6.13 -7.71
CA LEU A 43 -12.43 -7.21 -8.66
C LEU A 43 -13.52 -8.12 -8.13
N VAL A 44 -13.46 -8.52 -6.85
CA VAL A 44 -14.45 -9.41 -6.26
C VAL A 44 -15.83 -8.74 -6.19
N ILE A 45 -15.88 -7.44 -5.90
CA ILE A 45 -17.12 -6.66 -6.00
C ILE A 45 -17.66 -6.69 -7.44
N GLY A 46 -16.80 -6.43 -8.43
CA GLY A 46 -17.21 -6.36 -9.83
C GLY A 46 -17.66 -7.68 -10.44
N LEU A 47 -17.06 -8.80 -10.01
CA LEU A 47 -17.36 -10.14 -10.52
C LEU A 47 -18.61 -10.76 -9.87
N ASN A 48 -19.06 -10.24 -8.74
CA ASN A 48 -20.16 -10.82 -7.96
C ASN A 48 -21.24 -9.75 -7.71
N PRO A 49 -22.29 -9.71 -8.55
CA PRO A 49 -23.35 -8.72 -8.41
C PRO A 49 -24.10 -8.84 -7.08
N GLY A 50 -24.73 -7.74 -6.66
CA GLY A 50 -25.51 -7.67 -5.43
C GLY A 50 -24.70 -7.87 -4.12
N PRO A 51 -25.36 -8.31 -3.03
CA PRO A 51 -24.75 -8.35 -1.70
C PRO A 51 -23.61 -9.37 -1.57
N VAL A 52 -23.55 -10.37 -2.46
CA VAL A 52 -22.52 -11.41 -2.46
C VAL A 52 -21.14 -10.80 -2.69
N GLY A 53 -20.99 -9.87 -3.64
CA GLY A 53 -19.72 -9.19 -3.89
C GLY A 53 -19.25 -8.37 -2.70
N ALA A 54 -20.17 -7.67 -2.03
CA ALA A 54 -19.85 -6.91 -0.82
C ALA A 54 -19.36 -7.84 0.30
N ILE A 55 -20.08 -8.94 0.58
CA ILE A 55 -19.72 -9.91 1.63
C ILE A 55 -18.37 -10.58 1.32
N ALA A 56 -18.20 -11.09 0.10
CA ALA A 56 -16.96 -11.75 -0.32
C ALA A 56 -15.76 -10.80 -0.29
N SER A 57 -15.95 -9.55 -0.72
CA SER A 57 -14.90 -8.53 -0.65
C SER A 57 -14.52 -8.17 0.79
N MET A 58 -15.48 -8.11 1.72
CA MET A 58 -15.20 -7.88 3.13
C MET A 58 -14.49 -9.06 3.79
N ALA A 59 -14.79 -10.29 3.37
CA ALA A 59 -14.06 -11.48 3.81
C ALA A 59 -12.58 -11.45 3.41
N ILE A 60 -12.21 -10.72 2.34
CA ILE A 60 -10.82 -10.48 1.93
C ILE A 60 -10.25 -9.25 2.65
N TRP A 61 -11.01 -8.15 2.68
CA TRP A 61 -10.54 -6.87 3.19
C TRP A 61 -10.27 -6.88 4.68
N ALA A 62 -11.19 -7.46 5.48
CA ALA A 62 -11.06 -7.48 6.94
C ALA A 62 -9.77 -8.17 7.43
N PRO A 63 -9.44 -9.42 7.00
CA PRO A 63 -8.19 -10.05 7.42
C PRO A 63 -6.95 -9.35 6.83
N ALA A 64 -7.00 -8.85 5.59
CA ALA A 64 -5.89 -8.11 5.00
C ALA A 64 -5.59 -6.83 5.80
N LEU A 65 -6.61 -6.03 6.09
CA LEU A 65 -6.49 -4.81 6.87
C LEU A 65 -6.01 -5.11 8.30
N THR A 66 -6.57 -6.13 8.95
CA THR A 66 -6.15 -6.55 10.29
C THR A 66 -4.67 -6.95 10.29
N GLY A 67 -4.25 -7.78 9.33
CA GLY A 67 -2.86 -8.19 9.18
C GLY A 67 -1.92 -7.02 8.93
N LEU A 68 -2.33 -6.06 8.10
CA LEU A 68 -1.57 -4.85 7.81
C LEU A 68 -1.43 -3.93 9.03
N VAL A 69 -2.50 -3.78 9.82
CA VAL A 69 -2.49 -3.00 11.06
C VAL A 69 -1.57 -3.64 12.08
N VAL A 70 -1.70 -4.96 12.32
CA VAL A 70 -0.80 -5.71 13.20
C VAL A 70 0.64 -5.64 12.72
N TYR A 71 0.87 -5.74 11.41
CA TYR A 71 2.19 -5.59 10.81
C TYR A 71 2.78 -4.21 11.09
N ALA A 72 2.00 -3.14 10.89
CA ALA A 72 2.42 -1.76 11.12
C ALA A 72 2.76 -1.50 12.59
N PHE A 73 1.95 -2.00 13.54
CA PHE A 73 2.23 -1.87 14.97
C PHE A 73 3.54 -2.54 15.42
N LYS A 74 3.98 -3.58 14.71
CA LYS A 74 5.23 -4.29 15.02
C LYS A 74 6.48 -3.58 14.48
N GLN A 75 6.36 -2.49 13.73
CA GLN A 75 7.51 -1.82 13.12
C GLN A 75 8.06 -0.69 14.01
N PRO A 76 9.36 -0.72 14.38
CA PRO A 76 9.87 0.12 15.47
C PRO A 76 10.24 1.56 15.11
N VAL A 77 10.06 2.04 13.87
CA VAL A 77 10.42 3.42 13.49
C VAL A 77 9.56 3.93 12.32
N THR A 78 8.87 5.06 12.52
CA THR A 78 8.24 5.85 11.45
C THR A 78 9.12 7.06 11.10
N ARG A 79 9.39 7.27 9.80
CA ARG A 79 10.12 8.45 9.33
C ARG A 79 9.32 9.74 9.58
N ALA A 80 10.03 10.88 9.74
CA ALA A 80 9.38 12.18 9.87
C ALA A 80 8.46 12.48 8.66
N GLY A 81 7.26 13.01 8.94
CA GLY A 81 6.25 13.28 7.91
C GLY A 81 5.47 12.05 7.42
N PHE A 82 5.63 10.88 8.07
CA PHE A 82 4.87 9.66 7.78
C PHE A 82 3.36 9.92 7.76
N THR A 83 2.81 10.52 8.82
CA THR A 83 1.36 10.74 8.95
C THR A 83 0.78 11.51 7.77
N ARG A 84 1.42 12.62 7.35
CA ARG A 84 0.97 13.41 6.20
C ARG A 84 1.00 12.60 4.90
N ARG A 85 2.08 11.83 4.65
CA ARG A 85 2.20 10.98 3.46
C ARG A 85 1.17 9.85 3.46
N HIS A 86 0.99 9.21 4.60
CA HIS A 86 0.01 8.14 4.77
C HIS A 86 -1.41 8.66 4.52
N LEU A 87 -1.79 9.78 5.11
CA LEU A 87 -3.09 10.41 4.86
C LEU A 87 -3.28 10.81 3.39
N LEU A 88 -2.25 11.34 2.72
CA LEU A 88 -2.34 11.65 1.29
C LEU A 88 -2.57 10.39 0.44
N ILE A 89 -1.85 9.30 0.73
CA ILE A 89 -1.99 8.04 -0.02
C ILE A 89 -3.36 7.42 0.23
N ILE A 90 -3.78 7.30 1.50
CA ILE A 90 -5.08 6.73 1.87
C ILE A 90 -6.22 7.60 1.34
N GLY A 91 -6.12 8.93 1.45
CA GLY A 91 -7.13 9.85 0.90
C GLY A 91 -7.25 9.74 -0.62
N SER A 92 -6.13 9.66 -1.34
CA SER A 92 -6.12 9.44 -2.78
C SER A 92 -6.74 8.10 -3.16
N TRP A 93 -6.37 7.04 -2.43
CA TRP A 93 -6.96 5.71 -2.60
C TRP A 93 -8.47 5.74 -2.37
N THR A 94 -8.95 6.36 -1.29
CA THR A 94 -10.38 6.46 -0.97
C THR A 94 -11.13 7.19 -2.07
N ALA A 95 -10.60 8.31 -2.57
CA ALA A 95 -11.21 9.05 -3.66
C ALA A 95 -11.35 8.20 -4.93
N LEU A 96 -10.28 7.50 -5.34
CA LEU A 96 -10.30 6.63 -6.51
C LEU A 96 -11.22 5.41 -6.32
N TYR A 97 -11.20 4.81 -5.13
CA TYR A 97 -12.06 3.68 -4.80
C TYR A 97 -13.54 4.07 -4.94
N LEU A 98 -13.96 5.18 -4.36
CA LEU A 98 -15.33 5.67 -4.48
C LEU A 98 -15.67 6.05 -5.92
N ALA A 99 -14.74 6.67 -6.65
CA ALA A 99 -14.93 7.04 -8.05
C ALA A 99 -15.09 5.83 -8.99
N VAL A 100 -14.52 4.67 -8.65
CA VAL A 100 -14.72 3.42 -9.39
C VAL A 100 -15.97 2.69 -8.91
N LEU A 101 -16.19 2.65 -7.60
CA LEU A 101 -17.25 1.88 -6.97
C LEU A 101 -18.63 2.44 -7.32
N PHE A 102 -18.87 3.75 -7.14
CA PHE A 102 -20.21 4.31 -7.36
C PHE A 102 -20.71 4.15 -8.80
N PRO A 103 -19.92 4.49 -9.84
CA PRO A 103 -20.36 4.24 -11.21
C PRO A 103 -20.41 2.75 -11.52
N GLY A 104 -19.49 1.97 -10.95
CA GLY A 104 -19.42 0.53 -11.10
C GLY A 104 -20.71 -0.16 -10.65
N THR A 105 -21.20 0.19 -9.48
CA THR A 105 -22.43 -0.39 -8.92
C THR A 105 -23.71 0.20 -9.53
N ALA A 106 -23.68 1.45 -9.99
CA ALA A 106 -24.87 2.10 -10.55
C ALA A 106 -25.12 1.78 -12.03
N TRP A 107 -24.06 1.66 -12.85
CA TRP A 107 -24.18 1.58 -14.31
C TRP A 107 -23.39 0.42 -14.95
N PHE A 108 -22.40 -0.14 -14.26
CA PHE A 108 -21.48 -1.13 -14.83
C PHE A 108 -21.42 -2.43 -14.02
N GLU A 109 -22.53 -2.82 -13.40
CA GLU A 109 -22.60 -4.04 -12.59
C GLU A 109 -22.25 -5.27 -13.46
N GLY A 110 -21.34 -6.13 -12.98
CA GLY A 110 -20.86 -7.30 -13.72
C GLY A 110 -19.99 -7.01 -14.95
N ASN A 111 -19.74 -5.75 -15.31
CA ASN A 111 -18.97 -5.40 -16.50
C ASN A 111 -17.46 -5.39 -16.21
N LEU A 112 -16.78 -6.48 -16.58
CA LEU A 112 -15.34 -6.64 -16.34
C LEU A 112 -14.48 -5.54 -17.00
N ALA A 113 -14.93 -4.96 -18.12
CA ALA A 113 -14.21 -3.88 -18.79
C ALA A 113 -14.21 -2.57 -17.99
N TRP A 114 -15.11 -2.42 -17.01
CA TRP A 114 -15.07 -1.34 -16.02
C TRP A 114 -14.24 -1.72 -14.80
N TRP A 115 -14.51 -2.89 -14.23
CA TRP A 115 -13.96 -3.30 -12.93
C TRP A 115 -12.46 -3.62 -12.97
N LEU A 116 -11.96 -4.20 -14.07
CA LEU A 116 -10.54 -4.53 -14.20
C LEU A 116 -9.65 -3.27 -14.25
N PRO A 117 -9.88 -2.29 -15.15
CA PRO A 117 -9.11 -1.04 -15.12
C PRO A 117 -9.38 -0.23 -13.86
N GLY A 118 -10.61 -0.25 -13.32
CA GLY A 118 -10.93 0.38 -12.04
C GLY A 118 -10.09 -0.16 -10.88
N ALA A 119 -9.96 -1.48 -10.77
CA ALA A 119 -9.12 -2.13 -9.77
C ALA A 119 -7.65 -1.71 -9.89
N LEU A 120 -7.13 -1.60 -11.11
CA LEU A 120 -5.78 -1.10 -11.37
C LEU A 120 -5.63 0.34 -10.90
N VAL A 121 -6.56 1.23 -11.26
CA VAL A 121 -6.54 2.64 -10.86
C VAL A 121 -6.52 2.79 -9.34
N VAL A 122 -7.33 2.01 -8.62
CA VAL A 122 -7.38 2.02 -7.15
C VAL A 122 -6.05 1.56 -6.53
N ALA A 123 -5.30 0.67 -7.18
CA ALA A 123 -4.00 0.20 -6.67
C ALA A 123 -2.86 1.22 -6.87
N ILE A 124 -2.99 2.16 -7.80
CA ILE A 124 -1.91 3.09 -8.19
C ILE A 124 -1.35 3.91 -7.02
N PRO A 125 -2.15 4.58 -6.16
CA PRO A 125 -1.60 5.43 -5.11
C PRO A 125 -0.66 4.70 -4.15
N GLY A 126 -1.01 3.46 -3.79
CA GLY A 126 -0.16 2.66 -2.92
C GLY A 126 1.09 2.15 -3.64
N LEU A 127 1.00 1.75 -4.91
CA LEU A 127 2.17 1.35 -5.70
C LEU A 127 3.14 2.51 -5.95
N ILE A 128 2.63 3.71 -6.28
CA ILE A 128 3.44 4.93 -6.38
C ILE A 128 4.10 5.24 -5.04
N GLY A 129 3.33 5.19 -3.95
CA GLY A 129 3.85 5.41 -2.61
C GLY A 129 4.98 4.43 -2.25
N ALA A 130 4.82 3.15 -2.61
CA ALA A 130 5.83 2.12 -2.39
C ALA A 130 7.10 2.38 -3.21
N TYR A 131 6.95 2.75 -4.48
CA TYR A 131 8.07 3.07 -5.36
C TYR A 131 8.85 4.30 -4.89
N VAL A 132 8.16 5.35 -4.46
CA VAL A 132 8.78 6.55 -3.89
C VAL A 132 9.55 6.21 -2.61
N GLU A 133 9.03 5.28 -1.79
CA GLU A 133 9.73 4.82 -0.58
C GLU A 133 10.99 4.01 -0.89
N VAL A 134 10.99 3.22 -1.97
CA VAL A 134 12.19 2.48 -2.43
C VAL A 134 13.27 3.42 -2.98
N ARG A 135 12.87 4.52 -3.61
CA ARG A 135 13.79 5.51 -4.20
C ARG A 135 14.35 6.55 -3.21
N ARG A 136 13.98 6.48 -1.92
CA ARG A 136 14.40 7.44 -0.87
C ARG A 136 15.20 6.77 0.25
#